data_AF-A0A8J5J291-F1
#
_entry.id   AF-A0A8J5J291-F1
#
_cell.length_a   1.000
_cell.length_b   1.000
_cell.length_c   1.000
_cell.angle_alpha   90.00
_cell.angle_beta   90.00
_cell.angle_gamma   90.00
#
_symmetry.space_group_name_H-M   'P 1'
#
loop_
_entity.id
_entity.type
_entity.pdbx_description
1 polymer ?
#
loop_
_entity_poly.entity_id
_entity_poly.type
_entity_poly.pdbx_seq_one_letter_code
_entity_poly.pdbx_strand_id
1 'polypeptide(L)'
;MRFATRQDATPQLKDLALVQNKQALLNLKLSGGTANVYVCSSKTKYAFEVRVLRSKSTRAGDYFVSSFNAEHNGCTGFTKATAVQIASMSNNKLNARVPTEACYLNMFAQNKLILFSS
;
A
#
# COMPACT_ATOMS: atom_id res chain seq x y z
N MET A 1 7.42 -10.22 -0.74
CA MET A 1 6.29 -10.02 0.20
C MET A 1 5.29 -11.16 0.03
N ARG A 2 4.84 -11.77 1.14
CA ARG A 2 3.94 -12.92 1.17
C ARG A 2 2.79 -12.67 2.15
N PHE A 3 1.63 -13.24 1.88
CA PHE A 3 0.42 -13.08 2.67
C PHE A 3 -0.29 -14.41 2.82
N ALA A 4 -0.84 -14.69 4.00
CA ALA A 4 -1.63 -15.90 4.19
C ALA A 4 -2.92 -15.85 3.37
N THR A 5 -3.59 -14.70 3.35
CA THR A 5 -4.83 -14.49 2.62
C THR A 5 -4.82 -13.23 1.74
N ARG A 6 -5.79 -13.14 0.83
CA ARG A 6 -6.04 -11.93 0.03
C ARG A 6 -6.47 -10.74 0.91
N GLN A 7 -7.20 -11.02 1.98
CA GLN A 7 -7.68 -10.05 2.95
C GLN A 7 -6.51 -9.39 3.68
N ASP A 8 -5.42 -10.13 3.93
CA ASP A 8 -4.19 -9.59 4.52
C ASP A 8 -3.38 -8.77 3.50
N ALA A 9 -3.37 -9.20 2.23
CA ALA A 9 -2.65 -8.51 1.16
C ALA A 9 -3.22 -7.12 0.85
N THR A 10 -4.55 -7.00 0.85
CA THR A 10 -5.27 -5.78 0.44
C THR A 10 -4.87 -4.52 1.24
N PRO A 11 -4.91 -4.52 2.59
CA PRO A 11 -4.56 -3.33 3.37
C PRO A 11 -3.09 -2.95 3.19
N GLN A 12 -2.18 -3.93 3.25
CA GLN A 12 -0.74 -3.66 3.12
C GLN A 12 -0.38 -3.04 1.75
N LEU A 13 -1.01 -3.51 0.67
CA LEU A 13 -0.78 -2.94 -0.67
C LEU A 13 -1.41 -1.56 -0.86
N LYS A 14 -2.53 -1.29 -0.17
CA LYS A 14 -3.11 0.06 -0.13
C LYS A 14 -2.21 1.03 0.65
N ASP A 15 -1.65 0.59 1.76
CA ASP A 15 -0.71 1.39 2.55
C ASP A 15 0.58 1.67 1.76
N LEU A 16 1.11 0.67 1.06
CA LEU A 16 2.25 0.84 0.15
C LEU A 16 1.99 1.90 -0.93
N ALA A 17 0.81 1.85 -1.54
CA ALA A 17 0.40 2.85 -2.53
C ALA A 17 0.25 4.24 -1.90
N LEU A 18 -0.29 4.30 -0.68
CA LEU A 18 -0.50 5.55 0.05
C LEU A 18 0.81 6.25 0.39
N VAL A 19 1.85 5.50 0.79
CA VAL A 19 3.21 6.04 1.01
C VAL A 19 3.76 6.72 -0.25
N GLN A 20 3.34 6.27 -1.43
CA GLN A 20 3.73 6.87 -2.72
C GLN A 20 2.76 7.97 -3.20
N ASN A 21 1.90 8.47 -2.30
CA ASN A 21 0.82 9.40 -2.60
C ASN A 21 -0.13 8.90 -3.71
N LYS A 22 -0.43 7.60 -3.69
CA LYS A 22 -1.34 6.95 -4.65
C LYS A 22 -2.48 6.29 -3.91
N GLN A 23 -3.54 6.01 -4.65
CA GLN A 23 -4.67 5.25 -4.14
C GLN A 23 -4.83 3.96 -4.97
N ALA A 24 -4.49 2.82 -4.37
CA ALA A 24 -4.65 1.53 -5.00
C ALA A 24 -6.07 0.98 -4.81
N LEU A 25 -6.66 0.51 -5.92
CA LEU A 25 -7.94 -0.18 -5.97
C LEU A 25 -7.74 -1.55 -6.61
N LEU A 26 -8.52 -2.52 -6.16
CA LEU A 26 -8.54 -3.81 -6.83
C LEU A 26 -9.24 -3.69 -8.18
N ASN A 27 -8.55 -4.06 -9.25
CA ASN A 27 -9.11 -4.11 -10.59
C ASN A 27 -9.78 -5.47 -10.83
N LEU A 28 -11.10 -5.52 -10.73
CA LEU A 28 -11.89 -6.75 -10.93
C LEU A 28 -11.83 -7.29 -12.37
N LYS A 29 -11.51 -6.44 -13.37
CA LYS A 29 -11.38 -6.89 -14.77
C LYS A 29 -10.07 -7.64 -15.01
N LEU A 30 -9.00 -7.23 -14.32
CA LEU A 30 -7.67 -7.86 -14.43
C LEU A 30 -7.44 -8.94 -13.38
N SER A 31 -8.25 -8.96 -12.32
CA SER A 31 -8.23 -9.97 -11.27
C SER A 31 -9.09 -11.16 -11.66
N GLY A 32 -8.68 -12.36 -11.29
CA GLY A 32 -9.41 -13.59 -11.59
C GLY A 32 -8.68 -14.83 -11.11
N GLY A 33 -9.44 -15.85 -10.71
CA GLY A 33 -8.92 -17.12 -10.19
C GLY A 33 -7.95 -16.91 -9.02
N THR A 34 -6.66 -17.12 -9.27
CA THR A 34 -5.59 -16.97 -8.27
C THR A 34 -4.91 -15.59 -8.30
N ALA A 35 -5.24 -14.75 -9.27
CA ALA A 35 -4.61 -13.45 -9.48
C ALA A 35 -5.47 -12.30 -8.94
N ASN A 36 -4.83 -11.40 -8.20
CA ASN A 36 -5.40 -10.14 -7.74
C ASN A 36 -4.52 -9.00 -8.22
N VAL A 37 -5.10 -8.04 -8.92
CA VAL A 37 -4.38 -6.90 -9.51
C VAL A 37 -4.88 -5.62 -8.87
N TYR A 38 -3.97 -4.89 -8.26
CA TYR A 38 -4.23 -3.59 -7.66
C TYR A 38 -3.66 -2.52 -8.57
N VAL A 39 -4.48 -1.56 -8.97
CA VAL A 39 -4.10 -0.46 -9.86
C VAL A 39 -4.40 0.87 -9.19
N CYS A 40 -3.73 1.94 -9.61
CA CYS A 40 -4.13 3.28 -9.16
C CYS A 40 -5.56 3.62 -9.62
N SER A 41 -6.28 4.40 -8.82
CA SER A 41 -7.59 4.97 -9.19
C SER A 41 -7.52 6.06 -10.26
N SER A 42 -6.33 6.60 -10.56
CA SER A 42 -6.15 7.66 -11.56
C SER A 42 -6.35 7.12 -12.99
N LYS A 43 -6.82 7.99 -13.89
CA LYS A 43 -7.04 7.67 -15.31
C LYS A 43 -5.78 7.82 -16.18
N THR A 44 -4.64 8.20 -15.59
CA THR A 44 -3.41 8.39 -16.34
C THR A 44 -2.86 7.07 -16.89
N LYS A 45 -2.26 7.13 -18.08
CA LYS A 45 -1.83 5.97 -18.88
C LYS A 45 -0.72 5.14 -18.24
N TYR A 46 -0.03 5.69 -17.24
CA TYR A 46 1.04 5.05 -16.46
C TYR A 46 0.55 4.93 -15.02
N ALA A 47 -0.17 3.85 -14.74
CA ALA A 47 -0.77 3.61 -13.45
C ALA A 47 0.06 2.58 -12.69
N PHE A 48 0.45 2.95 -11.47
CA PHE A 48 0.90 2.03 -10.43
C PHE A 48 0.11 0.72 -10.49
N GLU A 49 0.81 -0.40 -10.54
CA GLU A 49 0.22 -1.74 -10.59
C GLU A 49 0.95 -2.67 -9.63
N VAL A 50 0.19 -3.43 -8.85
CA VAL A 50 0.71 -4.56 -8.08
C VAL A 50 -0.11 -5.79 -8.41
N ARG A 51 0.55 -6.85 -8.86
CA ARG A 51 -0.08 -8.16 -9.08
C ARG A 51 0.31 -9.12 -7.97
N VAL A 52 -0.69 -9.78 -7.43
CA VAL A 52 -0.55 -10.81 -6.39
C VAL A 52 -1.11 -12.12 -6.94
N LEU A 53 -0.35 -13.20 -6.83
CA LEU A 53 -0.78 -14.53 -7.21
C LEU A 53 -0.87 -15.43 -5.99
N ARG A 54 -1.87 -16.32 -5.97
CA ARG A 54 -1.91 -17.45 -5.04
C ARG A 54 -0.93 -18.51 -5.51
N SER A 55 -0.06 -18.97 -4.63
CA SER A 55 0.78 -20.14 -4.84
C SER A 55 -0.09 -21.36 -5.16
N LYS A 56 0.34 -22.12 -6.17
CA LYS A 56 -0.26 -23.41 -6.55
C LYS A 56 0.39 -24.60 -5.84
N SER A 57 1.37 -24.33 -4.95
CA SER A 57 2.05 -25.38 -4.21
C SER A 57 1.09 -26.07 -3.25
N THR A 58 1.16 -27.39 -3.19
CA THR A 58 0.44 -28.21 -2.20
C THR A 58 0.92 -27.96 -0.76
N ARG A 59 2.10 -27.37 -0.59
CA ARG A 59 2.73 -27.09 0.71
C ARG A 59 2.43 -25.70 1.25
N ALA A 60 1.99 -24.77 0.41
CA ALA A 60 1.68 -23.40 0.79
C ALA A 60 0.66 -22.79 -0.18
N GLY A 61 -0.52 -22.44 0.36
CA GLY A 61 -1.60 -21.76 -0.36
C GLY A 61 -1.55 -20.24 -0.21
N ASP A 62 -0.37 -19.71 0.09
CA ASP A 62 -0.10 -18.30 0.36
C ASP A 62 -0.14 -17.45 -0.91
N TYR A 63 -0.34 -16.15 -0.74
CA TYR A 63 -0.32 -15.15 -1.79
C TYR A 63 1.02 -14.45 -1.81
N PHE A 64 1.55 -14.16 -2.99
CA PHE A 64 2.82 -13.43 -3.15
C PHE A 64 2.72 -12.39 -4.24
N VAL A 65 3.47 -11.29 -4.10
CA VAL A 65 3.58 -10.26 -5.13
C VAL A 65 4.37 -10.83 -6.30
N SER A 66 3.75 -10.94 -7.48
CA SER A 66 4.36 -11.46 -8.70
C SER A 66 4.95 -10.36 -9.58
N SER A 67 4.35 -9.16 -9.58
CA SER A 67 4.87 -7.99 -10.28
C SER A 67 4.49 -6.72 -9.55
N PHE A 68 5.36 -5.72 -9.68
CA PHE A 68 5.23 -4.42 -9.04
C PHE A 68 5.73 -3.33 -9.99
N ASN A 69 4.85 -2.38 -10.32
CA ASN A 69 5.17 -1.17 -11.04
C ASN A 69 4.86 0.04 -10.14
N ALA A 70 5.90 0.76 -9.73
CA ALA A 70 5.78 1.99 -8.96
C ALA A 70 5.60 3.25 -9.82
N GLU A 71 5.85 3.13 -11.14
CA GLU A 71 5.85 4.27 -12.04
C GLU A 71 4.45 4.87 -12.15
N HIS A 72 4.36 6.17 -11.91
CA HIS A 72 3.09 6.88 -11.94
C HIS A 72 3.30 8.38 -12.23
N ASN A 73 3.58 8.69 -13.49
CA ASN A 73 3.84 10.06 -13.95
C ASN A 73 2.55 10.89 -13.93
N GLY A 74 2.43 11.80 -12.95
CA GLY A 74 1.31 12.75 -12.85
C GLY A 74 0.05 12.17 -12.20
N CYS A 75 0.16 11.59 -11.00
CA CYS A 75 -1.03 11.20 -10.24
C CYS A 75 -1.86 12.45 -9.87
N THR A 76 -3.01 12.60 -10.49
CA THR A 76 -4.00 13.65 -10.14
C THR A 76 -4.96 13.21 -9.03
N GLY A 77 -4.83 11.96 -8.57
CA GLY A 77 -5.68 11.41 -7.51
C GLY A 77 -5.24 11.91 -6.14
N PHE A 78 -6.05 12.76 -5.51
CA PHE A 78 -5.84 13.12 -4.10
C PHE A 78 -5.88 11.86 -3.23
N THR A 79 -4.85 11.66 -2.41
CA THR A 79 -4.83 10.64 -1.37
C THR A 79 -5.93 10.94 -0.35
N LYS A 80 -7.03 10.18 -0.42
CA LYS A 80 -8.08 10.22 0.60
C LYS A 80 -7.73 9.24 1.72
N ALA A 81 -7.80 9.72 2.96
CA ALA A 81 -7.67 8.88 4.15
C ALA A 81 -8.62 7.68 4.03
N THR A 82 -8.11 6.48 4.27
CA THR A 82 -8.94 5.27 4.22
C THR A 82 -9.92 5.26 5.38
N ALA A 83 -11.08 4.59 5.24
CA ALA A 83 -12.06 4.50 6.32
C ALA A 83 -11.47 3.93 7.63
N VAL A 84 -10.47 3.04 7.52
CA VAL A 84 -9.73 2.51 8.67
C VAL A 84 -8.90 3.60 9.35
N GLN A 85 -8.21 4.44 8.58
CA GLN A 85 -7.48 5.61 9.11
C GLN A 85 -8.43 6.65 9.73
N ILE A 86 -9.61 6.85 9.16
CA ILE A 86 -10.63 7.74 9.73
C ILE A 86 -11.15 7.17 11.05
N ALA A 87 -11.39 5.85 11.13
CA ALA A 87 -11.85 5.18 12.34
C ALA A 87 -10.80 5.11 13.46
N SER A 88 -9.51 5.02 13.12
CA SER A 88 -8.43 5.12 14.10
C SER A 88 -8.23 6.55 14.60
N MET A 89 -8.44 7.55 13.73
CA MET A 89 -8.43 8.96 14.12
C MET A 89 -9.65 9.37 14.95
N SER A 90 -10.84 8.82 14.69
CA SER A 90 -12.07 9.17 15.42
C SER A 90 -12.09 8.67 16.87
N ASN A 91 -11.30 7.64 17.20
CA ASN A 91 -11.15 7.15 18.57
C ASN A 91 -10.18 7.98 19.42
N ASN A 92 -9.36 8.84 18.81
CA ASN A 92 -8.48 9.75 19.52
C ASN A 92 -9.12 11.14 19.65
N LYS A 93 -10.16 11.25 20.48
CA LYS A 93 -10.47 12.53 21.15
C LYS A 93 -9.38 12.82 22.19
N LEU A 94 -8.19 13.18 21.74
CA LEU A 94 -7.21 13.84 22.60
C LEU A 94 -6.78 15.14 21.94
N ASN A 95 -7.12 16.20 22.66
CA ASN A 95 -6.76 17.58 22.49
C ASN A 95 -5.23 17.73 22.32
N ALA A 96 -4.74 17.75 21.08
CA ALA A 96 -3.43 18.32 20.76
C ALA A 96 -3.36 18.63 19.26
N ARG A 97 -3.42 19.93 18.95
CA ARG A 97 -3.02 20.48 17.66
C ARG A 97 -1.52 20.20 17.50
N VAL A 98 -1.17 19.12 16.82
CA VAL A 98 0.20 18.87 16.37
C VAL A 98 0.24 19.04 14.85
N PRO A 99 1.06 19.97 14.31
CA PRO A 99 1.19 20.13 12.87
C PRO A 99 1.77 18.86 12.26
N THR A 100 1.18 18.47 11.13
CA THR A 100 1.39 17.25 10.33
C THR A 100 2.80 16.99 9.80
N GLU A 101 3.79 17.81 10.17
CA GLU A 101 5.19 17.69 9.72
C GLU A 101 6.07 16.84 10.67
N ALA A 102 5.63 16.60 11.92
CA ALA A 102 6.51 16.01 12.95
C ALA A 102 6.51 14.47 13.05
N CYS A 103 5.50 13.76 12.49
CA CYS A 103 5.44 12.29 12.61
C CYS A 103 6.23 11.54 11.53
N TYR A 104 6.49 12.15 10.37
CA TYR A 104 7.20 11.47 9.27
C TYR A 104 8.72 11.50 9.42
N LEU A 105 9.28 12.44 10.19
CA LEU A 105 10.73 12.55 10.40
C LEU A 105 11.29 11.47 11.34
N ASN A 106 10.48 10.89 12.24
CA ASN A 106 10.98 9.90 13.20
C ASN A 106 11.12 8.48 12.64
N MET A 107 10.47 8.13 11.51
CA MET A 107 10.69 6.83 10.85
C MET A 107 11.86 6.86 9.86
N PHE A 108 12.15 8.01 9.24
CA PHE A 108 13.35 8.16 8.39
C PHE A 108 14.65 8.29 9.19
N ALA A 109 14.60 8.69 10.46
CA ALA A 109 15.78 8.77 11.32
C ALA A 109 16.29 7.40 11.78
N GLN A 110 15.44 6.37 11.88
CA GLN A 110 15.87 5.03 12.32
C GLN A 110 16.44 4.17 11.18
N ASN A 111 16.20 4.53 9.92
CA ASN A 111 16.77 3.83 8.77
C ASN A 111 18.08 4.45 8.26
N LYS A 112 18.57 5.52 8.91
CA LYS A 112 19.86 6.17 8.60
C LYS A 112 20.99 5.80 9.56
N LEU A 113 20.78 4.82 10.45
CA LEU A 113 21.81 4.32 11.37
C LEU A 113 22.34 2.91 11.00
N ILE A 114 21.97 2.35 9.84
CA ILE A 114 22.55 1.08 9.34
C ILE A 114 23.32 1.29 8.03
N LEU A 115 23.83 2.50 7.80
CA LEU A 115 24.89 2.74 6.83
C LEU A 115 25.86 3.70 7.54
N PHE A 116 27.11 3.28 7.72
CA PHE A 116 28.14 3.85 8.61
C PHE A 116 28.17 3.30 10.04
N SER A 117 28.60 2.06 10.17
CA SER A 117 29.58 1.67 11.18
C SER A 117 30.41 0.51 10.62
N SER A 118 31.67 0.86 10.34
CA SER A 118 32.89 0.06 10.16
C SER A 118 32.86 -1.28 9.44
#